data_AF-A0A654D8Q0-F1
#
_entry.id   AF-A0A654D8Q0-F1
#
_cell.length_a   1.000
_cell.length_b   1.000
_cell.length_c   1.000
_cell.angle_alpha   90.00
_cell.angle_beta   90.00
_cell.angle_gamma   90.00
#
_symmetry.space_group_name_H-M   'P 1'
#
loop_
_entity.id
_entity.type
_entity.pdbx_description
1 polymer ?
#
loop_
_entity_poly.entity_id
_entity_poly.type
_entity_poly.pdbx_seq_one_letter_code
_entity_poly.pdbx_strand_id
1 'polypeptide(L)'
;MPTDFDRADNQHRPPLGETHTPTTKPLIVTPTFVSRVDDTARGDRPQDSGSAKSRHGHEVHLPNWRPGALAIEGDPNLAFEHWDEYWRKVHGPKFAWDEPGSSSELVVRYDQLHRISSGPSSGFPLPYRAMIDEDGRLPSDPWKRVPEFKRPRWDGLAYIAYAQEADIERTLGQDKFSKRIIADEQTAFRMVTREVTEEYILIPSERHRDAISLVKIHMRRPEMSREEFRERMLREHAPLVLAQPLTGIFVRRYAQLHNIGSTQKDPEGSKIDAVSVLAFASMNDVEDYLLSDDHVAIEASENALAGDGSEWWTAINYSIINRLAPEVPTAI
;
A
#
# COMPACT_ATOMS: atom_id res chain seq x y z
N MET A 1 31.62 14.86 6.18
CA MET A 1 30.67 14.49 7.25
C MET A 1 30.81 12.99 7.44
N PRO A 2 31.29 12.49 8.59
CA PRO A 2 31.23 11.07 8.88
C PRO A 2 29.75 10.66 8.84
N THR A 3 29.40 9.69 8.01
CA THR A 3 28.04 9.14 7.98
C THR A 3 27.84 8.37 9.27
N ASP A 4 27.05 8.93 10.19
CA ASP A 4 26.68 8.27 11.45
C ASP A 4 25.67 7.15 11.13
N PHE A 5 26.21 5.96 10.83
CA PHE A 5 25.40 4.78 10.51
C PHE A 5 24.55 4.30 11.69
N ASP A 6 24.83 4.73 12.91
CA ASP A 6 24.06 4.37 14.11
C ASP A 6 22.67 5.02 14.10
N ARG A 7 22.42 5.92 13.13
CA ARG A 7 21.19 6.70 13.02
C ARG A 7 20.48 6.51 11.68
N ALA A 8 20.79 5.43 10.96
CA ALA A 8 20.20 5.10 9.66
C ALA A 8 18.96 4.20 9.80
N ASP A 9 18.03 4.30 8.83
CA ASP A 9 16.78 3.53 8.80
C ASP A 9 17.03 2.00 8.78
N ASN A 10 18.16 1.56 8.20
CA ASN A 10 18.54 0.15 8.15
C ASN A 10 18.80 -0.48 9.54
N GLN A 11 18.96 0.30 10.61
CA GLN A 11 19.10 -0.21 11.98
C GLN A 11 17.79 -0.81 12.52
N HIS A 12 16.65 -0.50 11.90
CA HIS A 12 15.34 -1.00 12.33
C HIS A 12 14.96 -2.35 11.72
N ARG A 13 15.91 -3.05 11.09
CA ARG A 13 15.67 -4.33 10.40
C ARG A 13 16.87 -5.27 10.48
N PRO A 14 16.67 -6.61 10.43
CA PRO A 14 17.76 -7.56 10.35
C PRO A 14 18.71 -7.29 9.18
N PRO A 15 20.01 -7.61 9.31
CA PRO A 15 20.65 -8.20 10.50
C PRO A 15 21.06 -7.17 11.57
N LEU A 16 20.74 -5.88 11.41
CA LEU A 16 21.21 -4.82 12.30
C LEU A 16 20.30 -4.60 13.50
N GLY A 17 18.98 -4.69 13.29
CA GLY A 17 17.97 -4.55 14.35
C GLY A 17 17.63 -5.87 15.06
N GLU A 18 17.24 -5.75 16.32
CA GLU A 18 16.68 -6.87 17.09
C GLU A 18 15.30 -7.29 16.57
N THR A 19 14.97 -8.56 16.78
CA THR A 19 13.68 -9.14 16.40
C THR A 19 13.01 -9.79 17.58
N HIS A 20 11.68 -9.75 17.58
CA HIS A 20 10.81 -10.42 18.53
C HIS A 20 10.27 -11.72 17.95
N THR A 21 9.96 -12.65 18.83
CA THR A 21 9.33 -13.92 18.44
C THR A 21 7.92 -13.65 17.91
N PRO A 22 7.60 -14.12 16.69
CA PRO A 22 6.25 -13.98 16.14
C PRO A 22 5.26 -14.85 16.91
N THR A 23 3.97 -14.53 16.79
CA THR A 23 2.89 -15.33 17.36
C THR A 23 1.89 -15.71 16.28
N THR A 24 1.06 -16.72 16.54
CA THR A 24 -0.05 -17.10 15.65
C THR A 24 -1.28 -16.22 15.83
N LYS A 25 -1.21 -15.17 16.65
CA LYS A 25 -2.30 -14.20 16.80
C LYS A 25 -2.23 -13.17 15.67
N PRO A 26 -3.38 -12.64 15.21
CA PRO A 26 -3.39 -11.52 14.29
C PRO A 26 -2.59 -10.34 14.86
N LEU A 27 -1.78 -9.70 14.01
CA LEU A 27 -1.24 -8.38 14.32
C LEU A 27 -2.30 -7.33 14.07
N ILE A 28 -2.15 -6.17 14.72
CA ILE A 28 -2.97 -5.01 14.40
C ILE A 28 -2.21 -4.17 13.39
N VAL A 29 -2.84 -3.88 12.25
CA VAL A 29 -2.22 -3.13 11.16
C VAL A 29 -3.04 -1.88 10.88
N THR A 30 -2.36 -0.74 10.71
CA THR A 30 -2.95 0.46 10.11
C THR A 30 -2.56 0.51 8.63
N PRO A 31 -3.38 0.00 7.70
CA PRO A 31 -3.13 0.10 6.27
C PRO A 31 -3.50 1.50 5.78
N THR A 32 -2.50 2.38 5.81
CA THR A 32 -2.65 3.78 5.40
C THR A 32 -2.45 3.86 3.89
N PHE A 33 -3.54 3.84 3.12
CA PHE A 33 -3.46 4.12 1.69
C PHE A 33 -3.18 5.61 1.49
N VAL A 34 -2.27 5.90 0.56
CA VAL A 34 -1.83 7.27 0.31
C VAL A 34 -2.02 7.63 -1.15
N SER A 35 -2.43 8.87 -1.38
CA SER A 35 -2.38 9.51 -2.70
C SER A 35 -1.32 10.59 -2.68
N ARG A 36 -0.52 10.67 -3.74
CA ARG A 36 0.51 11.70 -3.85
C ARG A 36 -0.12 13.09 -3.98
N VAL A 37 0.57 14.09 -3.47
CA VAL A 37 0.32 15.48 -3.88
C VAL A 37 0.66 15.61 -5.38
N ASP A 38 -0.30 16.09 -6.16
CA ASP A 38 -0.16 16.36 -7.59
C ASP A 38 -1.12 17.48 -8.02
N ASP A 39 -1.11 17.81 -9.30
CA ASP A 39 -1.90 18.85 -9.94
C ASP A 39 -3.30 18.37 -10.37
N THR A 40 -3.78 17.22 -9.90
CA THR A 40 -5.11 16.72 -10.25
C THR A 40 -6.20 17.61 -9.62
N ALA A 41 -7.29 17.89 -10.35
CA ALA A 41 -8.40 18.67 -9.82
C ALA A 41 -9.10 17.95 -8.65
N ARG A 42 -9.67 18.73 -7.71
CA ARG A 42 -10.37 18.18 -6.53
C ARG A 42 -11.60 17.33 -6.87
N GLY A 43 -12.26 17.62 -7.99
CA GLY A 43 -13.38 16.83 -8.49
C GLY A 43 -12.97 15.42 -8.93
N ASP A 44 -11.72 15.25 -9.36
CA ASP A 44 -11.22 13.98 -9.89
C ASP A 44 -10.48 13.17 -8.81
N ARG A 45 -9.78 13.86 -7.89
CA ARG A 45 -9.12 13.24 -6.73
C ARG A 45 -9.42 14.00 -5.45
N PRO A 46 -9.97 13.35 -4.41
CA PRO A 46 -10.17 13.96 -3.11
C PRO A 46 -8.87 14.53 -2.51
N GLN A 47 -8.99 15.52 -1.62
CA GLN A 47 -7.87 16.11 -0.89
C GLN A 47 -8.29 16.33 0.56
N ASP A 48 -7.47 15.86 1.49
CA ASP A 48 -7.67 16.08 2.92
C ASP A 48 -7.51 17.55 3.28
N SER A 49 -8.31 18.02 4.24
CA SER A 49 -8.20 19.37 4.76
C SER A 49 -6.81 19.61 5.34
N GLY A 50 -6.16 20.70 4.92
CA GLY A 50 -4.80 21.02 5.34
C GLY A 50 -3.69 20.30 4.58
N SER A 51 -3.98 19.33 3.70
CA SER A 51 -2.98 18.65 2.88
C SER A 51 -2.61 19.43 1.62
N ALA A 52 -1.59 18.97 0.88
CA ALA A 52 -0.97 19.68 -0.25
C ALA A 52 -0.43 21.06 0.13
N LYS A 53 0.53 21.08 1.07
CA LYS A 53 1.19 22.31 1.52
C LYS A 53 2.06 22.96 0.44
N SER A 54 2.19 24.28 0.54
CA SER A 54 3.21 25.07 -0.14
C SER A 54 4.51 25.15 0.65
N ARG A 55 5.57 25.70 0.05
CA ARG A 55 6.87 25.94 0.70
C ARG A 55 6.79 26.87 1.92
N HIS A 56 5.66 27.56 2.11
CA HIS A 56 5.39 28.42 3.26
C HIS A 56 4.45 27.76 4.29
N GLY A 57 4.10 26.49 4.12
CA GLY A 57 3.26 25.74 5.06
C GLY A 57 1.76 26.01 4.95
N HIS A 58 1.32 26.74 3.91
CA HIS A 58 -0.10 26.98 3.63
C HIS A 58 -0.66 25.93 2.69
N GLU A 59 -1.92 25.51 2.89
CA GLU A 59 -2.63 24.62 1.97
C GLU A 59 -2.75 25.25 0.57
N VAL A 60 -2.47 24.47 -0.46
CA VAL A 60 -2.73 24.83 -1.85
C VAL A 60 -4.12 24.30 -2.21
N HIS A 61 -5.11 25.21 -2.27
CA HIS A 61 -6.50 24.81 -2.50
C HIS A 61 -6.80 24.35 -3.93
N LEU A 62 -6.09 24.88 -4.92
CA LEU A 62 -6.32 24.62 -6.35
C LEU A 62 -5.01 24.23 -7.05
N PRO A 63 -4.47 23.03 -6.75
CA PRO A 63 -3.16 22.63 -7.27
C PRO A 63 -3.14 22.51 -8.79
N ASN A 64 -4.27 22.17 -9.43
CA ASN A 64 -4.41 22.10 -10.88
C ASN A 64 -4.27 23.46 -11.60
N TRP A 65 -4.51 24.58 -10.91
CA TRP A 65 -4.33 25.93 -11.45
C TRP A 65 -3.00 26.56 -11.03
N ARG A 66 -2.37 26.04 -9.98
CA ARG A 66 -1.15 26.58 -9.36
C ARG A 66 -0.20 25.46 -8.92
N PRO A 67 0.21 24.56 -9.82
CA PRO A 67 0.99 23.39 -9.41
C PRO A 67 2.36 23.79 -8.88
N GLY A 68 2.96 24.87 -9.41
CA GLY A 68 4.21 25.45 -8.89
C GLY A 68 4.14 26.01 -7.46
N ALA A 69 2.95 26.07 -6.84
CA ALA A 69 2.80 26.44 -5.43
C ALA A 69 3.01 25.25 -4.47
N LEU A 70 2.98 24.01 -4.97
CA LEU A 70 3.18 22.79 -4.18
C LEU A 70 4.60 22.74 -3.61
N ALA A 71 4.74 22.25 -2.38
CA ALA A 71 6.04 22.20 -1.70
C ALA A 71 7.00 21.19 -2.33
N ILE A 72 6.50 19.99 -2.63
CA ILE A 72 7.28 18.86 -3.17
C ILE A 72 7.67 19.16 -4.61
N GLU A 73 6.70 19.06 -5.52
CA GLU A 73 6.96 19.17 -6.95
C GLU A 73 5.73 19.74 -7.66
N GLY A 74 5.97 20.74 -8.51
CA GLY A 74 4.94 21.41 -9.30
C GLY A 74 5.02 21.09 -10.79
N ASP A 75 6.10 20.47 -11.27
CA ASP A 75 6.17 19.95 -12.63
C ASP A 75 5.49 18.57 -12.70
N PRO A 76 4.38 18.41 -13.47
CA PRO A 76 3.69 17.13 -13.59
C PRO A 76 4.56 16.00 -14.13
N ASN A 77 5.63 16.34 -14.88
CA ASN A 77 6.57 15.35 -15.43
C ASN A 77 7.56 14.81 -14.39
N LEU A 78 7.67 15.45 -13.23
CA LEU A 78 8.58 15.06 -12.13
C LEU A 78 7.83 14.70 -10.85
N ALA A 79 6.54 15.04 -10.77
CA ALA A 79 5.77 14.94 -9.54
C ALA A 79 5.71 13.53 -8.96
N PHE A 80 5.69 12.51 -9.82
CA PHE A 80 5.66 11.12 -9.35
C PHE A 80 7.01 10.68 -8.79
N GLU A 81 8.09 10.93 -9.52
CA GLU A 81 9.45 10.58 -9.13
C GLU A 81 9.86 11.29 -7.84
N HIS A 82 9.62 12.60 -7.75
CA HIS A 82 10.00 13.37 -6.57
C HIS A 82 9.15 12.97 -5.35
N TRP A 83 7.86 12.66 -5.53
CA TRP A 83 7.04 12.11 -4.46
C TRP A 83 7.55 10.75 -3.97
N ASP A 84 7.89 9.84 -4.88
CA ASP A 84 8.44 8.52 -4.58
C ASP A 84 9.74 8.65 -3.77
N GLU A 85 10.66 9.50 -4.24
CA GLU A 85 11.90 9.78 -3.55
C GLU A 85 11.67 10.39 -2.17
N TYR A 86 10.76 11.36 -2.05
CA TYR A 86 10.47 12.00 -0.77
C TYR A 86 9.89 10.99 0.23
N TRP A 87 8.91 10.20 -0.19
CA TRP A 87 8.26 9.23 0.68
C TRP A 87 9.26 8.19 1.20
N ARG A 88 10.12 7.66 0.31
CA ARG A 88 11.11 6.65 0.70
C ARG A 88 12.32 7.22 1.43
N LYS A 89 12.89 8.32 0.95
CA LYS A 89 14.21 8.81 1.39
C LYS A 89 14.13 9.87 2.48
N VAL A 90 12.97 10.50 2.69
CA VAL A 90 12.77 11.55 3.71
C VAL A 90 11.74 11.12 4.74
N HIS A 91 10.51 10.82 4.31
CA HIS A 91 9.42 10.50 5.23
C HIS A 91 9.63 9.18 5.97
N GLY A 92 10.00 8.10 5.26
CA GLY A 92 10.26 6.79 5.87
C GLY A 92 11.31 6.84 7.00
N PRO A 93 12.52 7.36 6.76
CA PRO A 93 13.53 7.54 7.81
C PRO A 93 13.05 8.43 8.96
N LYS A 94 12.33 9.51 8.67
CA LYS A 94 11.74 10.40 9.70
C LYS A 94 10.73 9.65 10.59
N PHE A 95 9.93 8.75 10.02
CA PHE A 95 9.01 7.90 10.78
C PHE A 95 9.76 6.95 11.71
N ALA A 96 10.84 6.30 11.24
CA ALA A 96 11.62 5.36 12.05
C ALA A 96 12.49 6.04 13.12
N TRP A 97 12.87 7.30 12.90
CA TRP A 97 13.79 8.05 13.75
C TRP A 97 13.33 8.26 15.19
N ASP A 98 14.06 7.78 16.17
CA ASP A 98 13.75 8.07 17.57
C ASP A 98 14.26 9.47 17.99
N GLU A 99 13.34 10.29 18.52
CA GLU A 99 13.65 11.60 19.08
C GLU A 99 13.76 11.48 20.61
N PRO A 100 14.46 12.39 21.31
CA PRO A 100 14.41 12.43 22.77
C PRO A 100 12.96 12.51 23.27
N GLY A 101 12.51 11.48 23.99
CA GLY A 101 11.15 11.37 24.52
C GLY A 101 10.09 10.83 23.54
N SER A 102 10.48 10.34 22.35
CA SER A 102 9.57 9.70 21.40
C SER A 102 10.25 8.57 20.64
N SER A 103 9.63 7.38 20.60
CA SER A 103 10.18 6.19 19.95
C SER A 103 9.16 5.49 19.06
N SER A 104 9.69 4.87 18.01
CA SER A 104 8.99 3.95 17.12
C SER A 104 8.91 2.51 17.67
N GLU A 105 9.41 2.22 18.87
CA GLU A 105 9.60 0.85 19.41
C GLU A 105 8.40 -0.10 19.28
N LEU A 106 7.17 0.41 19.46
CA LEU A 106 5.95 -0.40 19.40
C LEU A 106 5.51 -0.76 17.96
N VAL A 107 6.13 -0.16 16.96
CA VAL A 107 5.92 -0.51 15.54
C VAL A 107 6.71 -1.78 15.25
N VAL A 108 6.06 -2.92 15.13
CA VAL A 108 6.77 -4.19 14.90
C VAL A 108 7.14 -4.39 13.43
N ARG A 109 6.41 -3.74 12.52
CA ARG A 109 6.71 -3.71 11.08
C ARG A 109 6.23 -2.42 10.45
N TYR A 110 7.02 -1.86 9.55
CA TYR A 110 6.61 -0.77 8.66
C TYR A 110 7.18 -1.01 7.26
N ASP A 111 6.29 -1.27 6.31
CA ASP A 111 6.63 -1.28 4.89
C ASP A 111 5.94 -0.13 4.16
N GLN A 112 6.65 0.44 3.20
CA GLN A 112 6.09 1.35 2.21
C GLN A 112 5.92 0.56 0.90
N LEU A 113 4.69 0.43 0.43
CA LEU A 113 4.35 -0.22 -0.83
C LEU A 113 4.05 0.88 -1.84
N HIS A 114 4.99 1.13 -2.75
CA HIS A 114 4.92 2.19 -3.74
C HIS A 114 4.36 1.63 -5.04
N ARG A 115 3.20 2.12 -5.52
CA ARG A 115 2.59 1.65 -6.76
C ARG A 115 3.56 1.80 -7.93
N ILE A 116 3.68 0.78 -8.76
CA ILE A 116 4.47 0.82 -9.98
C ILE A 116 3.55 1.13 -11.15
N SER A 117 3.81 2.20 -11.89
CA SER A 117 2.97 2.60 -13.04
C SER A 117 3.02 1.61 -14.21
N SER A 118 4.15 0.92 -14.39
CA SER A 118 4.37 -0.06 -15.45
C SER A 118 3.91 -1.47 -15.09
N GLY A 119 3.54 -1.72 -13.84
CA GLY A 119 3.03 -3.02 -13.43
C GLY A 119 1.51 -3.12 -13.66
N PRO A 120 0.96 -4.34 -13.69
CA PRO A 120 -0.45 -4.55 -13.95
C PRO A 120 -1.32 -3.94 -12.84
N SER A 121 -2.52 -3.51 -13.22
CA SER A 121 -3.53 -3.01 -12.28
C SER A 121 -4.93 -3.31 -12.79
N SER A 122 -5.95 -3.19 -11.95
CA SER A 122 -7.35 -3.29 -12.38
C SER A 122 -7.72 -2.24 -13.44
N GLY A 123 -6.99 -1.12 -13.52
CA GLY A 123 -7.19 -0.10 -14.55
C GLY A 123 -6.59 -0.45 -15.92
N PHE A 124 -5.57 -1.30 -15.95
CA PHE A 124 -4.93 -1.79 -17.16
C PHE A 124 -4.43 -3.23 -16.93
N PRO A 125 -5.35 -4.23 -16.97
CA PRO A 125 -5.01 -5.60 -16.63
C PRO A 125 -4.29 -6.31 -17.79
N LEU A 126 -3.70 -7.46 -17.47
CA LEU A 126 -3.14 -8.39 -18.45
C LEU A 126 -4.27 -9.10 -19.25
N PRO A 127 -3.97 -9.68 -20.42
CA PRO A 127 -2.69 -9.64 -21.13
C PRO A 127 -2.44 -8.30 -21.84
N TYR A 128 -1.19 -7.84 -21.83
CA TYR A 128 -0.77 -6.75 -22.71
C TYR A 128 -0.80 -7.21 -24.16
N ARG A 129 -1.26 -6.33 -25.06
CA ARG A 129 -1.36 -6.64 -26.49
C ARG A 129 -0.54 -5.65 -27.29
N ALA A 130 0.13 -6.15 -28.33
CA ALA A 130 0.71 -5.28 -29.33
C ALA A 130 -0.41 -4.45 -29.98
N MET A 131 -0.21 -3.14 -30.08
CA MET A 131 -1.10 -2.28 -30.86
C MET A 131 -0.89 -2.63 -32.34
N ILE A 132 -1.84 -3.33 -32.94
CA ILE A 132 -1.84 -3.71 -34.35
C ILE A 132 -3.02 -3.07 -35.09
N ASP A 133 -2.87 -2.83 -36.38
CA ASP A 133 -3.96 -2.39 -37.27
C ASP A 133 -4.79 -3.58 -37.77
N GLU A 134 -5.76 -3.31 -38.64
CA GLU A 134 -6.68 -4.30 -39.22
C GLU A 134 -5.96 -5.36 -40.08
N ASP A 135 -4.77 -5.04 -40.60
CA ASP A 135 -3.92 -5.96 -41.37
C ASP A 135 -2.97 -6.78 -40.46
N GLY A 136 -3.03 -6.60 -39.14
CA GLY A 136 -2.14 -7.25 -38.18
C GLY A 136 -0.72 -6.68 -38.16
N ARG A 137 -0.51 -5.45 -38.64
CA ARG A 137 0.79 -4.76 -38.64
C ARG A 137 0.88 -3.75 -37.51
N LEU A 138 2.11 -3.43 -37.10
CA LEU A 138 2.35 -2.30 -36.20
C LEU A 138 1.97 -0.98 -36.90
N PRO A 139 1.21 -0.09 -36.26
CA PRO A 139 0.76 1.15 -36.87
C PRO A 139 1.93 2.08 -37.14
N SER A 140 1.90 2.76 -38.29
CA SER A 140 2.89 3.79 -38.63
C SER A 140 2.68 5.12 -37.88
N ASP A 141 1.57 5.25 -37.14
CA ASP A 141 1.16 6.44 -36.41
C ASP A 141 0.94 6.21 -34.90
N PRO A 142 1.94 5.67 -34.16
CA PRO A 142 1.78 5.29 -32.76
C PRO A 142 1.34 6.46 -31.86
N TRP A 143 1.72 7.71 -32.19
CA TRP A 143 1.32 8.91 -31.42
C TRP A 143 -0.19 9.18 -31.43
N LYS A 144 -0.95 8.60 -32.37
CA LYS A 144 -2.42 8.71 -32.42
C LYS A 144 -3.13 7.58 -31.69
N ARG A 145 -2.40 6.56 -31.25
CA ARG A 145 -2.94 5.29 -30.75
C ARG A 145 -2.55 5.01 -29.30
N VAL A 146 -1.89 5.95 -28.64
CA VAL A 146 -1.54 5.85 -27.21
C VAL A 146 -2.85 5.73 -26.42
N PRO A 147 -3.06 4.65 -25.65
CA PRO A 147 -4.25 4.49 -24.85
C PRO A 147 -4.30 5.54 -23.74
N GLU A 148 -5.51 5.87 -23.29
CA GLU A 148 -5.70 6.72 -22.12
C GLU A 148 -5.05 6.09 -20.89
N PHE A 149 -4.32 6.90 -20.13
CA PHE A 149 -3.72 6.46 -18.88
C PHE A 149 -4.79 6.31 -17.79
N LYS A 150 -5.00 5.08 -17.34
CA LYS A 150 -5.91 4.77 -16.21
C LYS A 150 -5.09 4.55 -14.94
N ARG A 151 -5.31 5.40 -13.95
CA ARG A 151 -4.60 5.38 -12.67
C ARG A 151 -5.49 4.84 -11.56
N PRO A 152 -5.03 3.88 -10.74
CA PRO A 152 -5.69 3.52 -9.49
C PRO A 152 -5.89 4.71 -8.56
N ARG A 153 -6.84 4.63 -7.63
CA ARG A 153 -7.13 5.75 -6.72
C ARG A 153 -5.94 6.06 -5.80
N TRP A 154 -5.22 5.02 -5.39
CA TRP A 154 -4.12 5.12 -4.45
C TRP A 154 -2.77 4.97 -5.14
N ASP A 155 -1.77 5.72 -4.69
CA ASP A 155 -0.40 5.67 -5.20
C ASP A 155 0.53 4.82 -4.32
N GLY A 156 0.06 4.43 -3.14
CA GLY A 156 0.76 3.48 -2.30
C GLY A 156 -0.01 3.10 -1.04
N LEU A 157 0.63 2.25 -0.25
CA LEU A 157 0.18 1.77 1.05
C LEU A 157 1.33 1.85 2.06
N ALA A 158 1.15 2.59 3.15
CA ALA A 158 1.96 2.45 4.35
C ALA A 158 1.36 1.33 5.20
N TYR A 159 2.07 0.21 5.25
CA TYR A 159 1.73 -0.98 6.01
C TYR A 159 2.43 -0.89 7.38
N ILE A 160 1.71 -0.52 8.44
CA ILE A 160 2.31 -0.34 9.77
C ILE A 160 1.63 -1.31 10.74
N ALA A 161 2.41 -2.24 11.29
CA ALA A 161 1.93 -3.27 12.19
C ALA A 161 2.37 -3.02 13.63
N TYR A 162 1.51 -3.45 14.55
CA TYR A 162 1.63 -3.35 15.99
C TYR A 162 1.24 -4.69 16.63
N ALA A 163 1.71 -4.94 17.85
CA ALA A 163 1.32 -6.13 18.58
C ALA A 163 -0.14 -6.07 19.08
N GLN A 164 -0.61 -4.87 19.46
CA GLN A 164 -1.94 -4.64 20.03
C GLN A 164 -2.52 -3.30 19.57
N GLU A 165 -3.85 -3.15 19.60
CA GLU A 165 -4.52 -1.92 19.15
C GLU A 165 -4.12 -0.70 19.99
N ALA A 166 -3.98 -0.87 21.31
CA ALA A 166 -3.53 0.18 22.23
C ALA A 166 -2.10 0.68 21.94
N ASP A 167 -1.31 -0.06 21.16
CA ASP A 167 0.02 0.42 20.73
C ASP A 167 -0.10 1.52 19.67
N ILE A 168 -1.17 1.53 18.87
CA ILE A 168 -1.42 2.58 17.88
C ILE A 168 -1.51 3.94 18.57
N GLU A 169 -2.37 4.06 19.59
CA GLU A 169 -2.55 5.31 20.33
C GLU A 169 -1.27 5.72 21.07
N ARG A 170 -0.58 4.74 21.69
CA ARG A 170 0.69 4.99 22.38
C ARG A 170 1.81 5.44 21.45
N THR A 171 1.81 4.99 20.19
CA THR A 171 2.76 5.46 19.17
C THR A 171 2.33 6.81 18.61
N LEU A 172 1.14 6.90 18.03
CA LEU A 172 0.69 8.07 17.28
C LEU A 172 0.37 9.28 18.17
N GLY A 173 0.07 9.05 19.45
CA GLY A 173 -0.16 10.10 20.44
C GLY A 173 1.12 10.84 20.88
N GLN A 174 2.31 10.35 20.53
CA GLN A 174 3.55 11.03 20.88
C GLN A 174 3.72 12.32 20.07
N ASP A 175 4.41 13.30 20.65
CA ASP A 175 4.62 14.63 20.06
C ASP A 175 5.24 14.59 18.64
N LYS A 176 6.15 13.65 18.40
CA LYS A 176 6.77 13.45 17.08
C LYS A 176 5.73 13.10 16.02
N PHE A 177 4.88 12.11 16.28
CA PHE A 177 3.90 11.64 15.30
C PHE A 177 2.81 12.69 15.09
N SER A 178 2.22 13.18 16.17
CA SER A 178 1.13 14.16 16.13
C SER A 178 1.51 15.53 15.52
N LYS A 179 2.76 15.99 15.69
CA LYS A 179 3.19 17.32 15.20
C LYS A 179 4.05 17.26 13.95
N ARG A 180 4.99 16.31 13.87
CA ARG A 180 6.04 16.30 12.84
C ARG A 180 5.73 15.35 11.71
N ILE A 181 5.20 14.16 11.99
CA ILE A 181 4.81 13.19 10.96
C ILE A 181 3.56 13.65 10.24
N ILE A 182 2.51 14.09 10.96
CA ILE A 182 1.31 14.64 10.33
C ILE A 182 1.62 15.86 9.45
N ALA A 183 2.50 16.77 9.88
CA ALA A 183 2.92 17.91 9.06
C ALA A 183 3.65 17.49 7.78
N ASP A 184 4.43 16.40 7.86
CA ASP A 184 5.11 15.79 6.71
C ASP A 184 4.11 15.16 5.74
N GLU A 185 3.17 14.39 6.27
CA GLU A 185 2.10 13.75 5.51
C GLU A 185 1.25 14.78 4.78
N GLN A 186 0.88 15.89 5.43
CA GLN A 186 0.16 17.00 4.79
C GLN A 186 0.95 17.67 3.65
N THR A 187 2.27 17.51 3.65
CA THR A 187 3.15 18.06 2.62
C THR A 187 3.31 17.09 1.45
N ALA A 188 3.46 15.79 1.71
CA ALA A 188 3.73 14.76 0.71
C ALA A 188 2.47 14.10 0.13
N PHE A 189 1.40 14.00 0.92
CA PHE A 189 0.17 13.29 0.53
C PHE A 189 -1.00 14.24 0.38
N ARG A 190 -1.79 13.96 -0.64
CA ARG A 190 -3.04 14.66 -0.90
C ARG A 190 -4.14 14.16 0.03
N MET A 191 -4.15 12.85 0.26
CA MET A 191 -5.08 12.16 1.12
C MET A 191 -4.45 10.88 1.67
N VAL A 192 -4.78 10.56 2.92
CA VAL A 192 -4.36 9.33 3.60
C VAL A 192 -5.55 8.65 4.28
N THR A 193 -5.63 7.32 4.24
CA THR A 193 -6.63 6.57 5.03
C THR A 193 -6.07 6.17 6.40
N ARG A 194 -6.93 5.91 7.38
CA ARG A 194 -6.55 5.59 8.77
C ARG A 194 -7.39 4.45 9.37
N GLU A 195 -7.64 3.43 8.57
CA GLU A 195 -8.32 2.23 9.05
C GLU A 195 -7.41 1.41 9.97
N VAL A 196 -8.04 0.60 10.83
CA VAL A 196 -7.41 -0.39 11.69
C VAL A 196 -7.88 -1.76 11.23
N THR A 197 -6.94 -2.68 11.09
CA THR A 197 -7.20 -4.03 10.59
C THR A 197 -6.56 -5.08 11.48
N GLU A 198 -7.16 -6.27 11.49
CA GLU A 198 -6.48 -7.49 11.92
C GLU A 198 -5.78 -8.15 10.73
N GLU A 199 -4.51 -8.49 10.91
CA GLU A 199 -3.73 -9.21 9.91
C GLU A 199 -3.81 -10.73 10.09
N TYR A 200 -4.14 -11.43 9.01
CA TYR A 200 -4.05 -12.87 8.89
C TYR A 200 -2.95 -13.23 7.88
N ILE A 201 -1.81 -13.71 8.39
CA ILE A 201 -0.71 -14.23 7.59
C ILE A 201 -1.06 -15.66 7.19
N LEU A 202 -1.28 -15.87 5.89
CA LEU A 202 -1.69 -17.15 5.31
C LEU A 202 -0.51 -17.88 4.68
N ILE A 203 0.37 -17.14 3.99
CA ILE A 203 1.68 -17.61 3.56
C ILE A 203 2.72 -16.68 4.23
N PRO A 204 3.54 -17.19 5.16
CA PRO A 204 4.52 -16.38 5.88
C PRO A 204 5.70 -16.02 4.98
N SER A 205 6.19 -14.78 5.09
CA SER A 205 7.45 -14.39 4.47
C SER A 205 8.62 -14.97 5.25
N GLU A 206 9.51 -15.66 4.57
CA GLU A 206 10.74 -16.19 5.20
C GLU A 206 11.68 -15.09 5.70
N ARG A 207 11.66 -13.92 5.05
CA ARG A 207 12.68 -12.87 5.26
C ARG A 207 12.14 -11.45 5.38
N HIS A 208 10.85 -11.22 5.17
CA HIS A 208 10.24 -9.88 5.08
C HIS A 208 10.96 -8.96 4.06
N ARG A 209 11.42 -9.54 2.96
CA ARG A 209 12.19 -8.85 1.91
C ARG A 209 11.65 -9.16 0.52
N ASP A 210 10.36 -9.41 0.45
CA ASP A 210 9.68 -9.66 -0.82
C ASP A 210 9.68 -8.37 -1.63
N ALA A 211 10.12 -8.44 -2.89
CA ALA A 211 10.46 -7.25 -3.66
C ALA A 211 9.22 -6.55 -4.24
N ILE A 212 8.27 -7.35 -4.73
CA ILE A 212 7.07 -6.88 -5.41
C ILE A 212 5.84 -7.34 -4.63
N SER A 213 4.85 -6.47 -4.48
CA SER A 213 3.52 -6.86 -3.96
C SER A 213 2.44 -6.65 -5.01
N LEU A 214 1.45 -7.55 -5.04
CA LEU A 214 0.12 -7.30 -5.56
C LEU A 214 -0.78 -6.90 -4.38
N VAL A 215 -1.26 -5.66 -4.40
CA VAL A 215 -2.18 -5.13 -3.40
C VAL A 215 -3.58 -5.15 -4.01
N LYS A 216 -4.52 -5.83 -3.34
CA LYS A 216 -5.93 -5.86 -3.71
C LYS A 216 -6.76 -5.24 -2.60
N ILE A 217 -7.57 -4.25 -2.96
CA ILE A 217 -8.46 -3.51 -2.07
C ILE A 217 -9.88 -4.03 -2.30
N HIS A 218 -10.48 -4.55 -1.24
CA HIS A 218 -11.79 -5.18 -1.31
C HIS A 218 -12.83 -4.30 -0.62
N MET A 219 -13.85 -3.92 -1.38
CA MET A 219 -15.10 -3.36 -0.87
C MET A 219 -16.14 -4.47 -0.98
N ARG A 220 -16.84 -4.82 0.10
CA ARG A 220 -17.81 -5.92 0.05
C ARG A 220 -19.06 -5.51 -0.73
N ARG A 221 -19.82 -6.49 -1.22
CA ARG A 221 -21.16 -6.21 -1.77
C ARG A 221 -22.08 -5.60 -0.69
N PRO A 222 -22.91 -4.60 -1.03
CA PRO A 222 -23.67 -3.82 -0.04
C PRO A 222 -24.62 -4.65 0.82
N GLU A 223 -25.14 -5.76 0.29
CA GLU A 223 -26.05 -6.68 0.99
C GLU A 223 -25.36 -7.63 1.97
N MET A 224 -24.03 -7.77 1.89
CA MET A 224 -23.24 -8.65 2.76
C MET A 224 -22.82 -7.91 4.02
N SER A 225 -22.96 -8.49 5.21
CA SER A 225 -22.41 -7.85 6.41
C SER A 225 -20.86 -7.90 6.41
N ARG A 226 -20.21 -7.00 7.17
CA ARG A 226 -18.73 -7.02 7.27
C ARG A 226 -18.22 -8.31 7.92
N GLU A 227 -18.96 -8.85 8.90
CA GLU A 227 -18.64 -10.13 9.54
C GLU A 227 -18.77 -11.30 8.56
N GLU A 228 -19.87 -11.36 7.81
CA GLU A 228 -20.05 -12.37 6.76
C GLU A 228 -18.95 -12.28 5.71
N PHE A 229 -18.61 -11.07 5.27
CA PHE A 229 -17.52 -10.85 4.30
C PHE A 229 -16.18 -11.37 4.82
N ARG A 230 -15.82 -11.04 6.07
CA ARG A 230 -14.61 -11.53 6.73
C ARG A 230 -14.58 -13.05 6.79
N GLU A 231 -15.66 -13.68 7.26
CA GLU A 231 -15.74 -15.14 7.38
C GLU A 231 -15.59 -15.82 6.03
N ARG A 232 -16.24 -15.31 4.98
CA ARG A 232 -16.11 -15.88 3.62
C ARG A 232 -14.71 -15.66 3.04
N MET A 233 -14.11 -14.49 3.26
CA MET A 233 -12.73 -14.22 2.84
C MET A 233 -11.70 -15.16 3.51
N LEU A 234 -11.87 -15.47 4.80
CA LEU A 234 -10.95 -16.29 5.57
C LEU A 234 -11.21 -17.80 5.44
N ARG A 235 -12.47 -18.23 5.37
CA ARG A 235 -12.85 -19.65 5.42
C ARG A 235 -13.23 -20.26 4.07
N GLU A 236 -13.53 -19.44 3.06
CA GLU A 236 -13.82 -19.91 1.70
C GLU A 236 -12.73 -19.47 0.72
N HIS A 237 -12.50 -18.16 0.62
CA HIS A 237 -11.62 -17.58 -0.38
C HIS A 237 -10.13 -17.90 -0.11
N ALA A 238 -9.65 -17.70 1.13
CA ALA A 238 -8.26 -18.02 1.48
C ALA A 238 -7.89 -19.48 1.20
N PRO A 239 -8.65 -20.50 1.63
CA PRO A 239 -8.38 -21.90 1.27
C PRO A 239 -8.35 -22.13 -0.24
N LEU A 240 -9.22 -21.47 -1.02
CA LEU A 240 -9.21 -21.58 -2.48
C LEU A 240 -7.90 -21.04 -3.07
N VAL A 241 -7.41 -19.90 -2.60
CA VAL A 241 -6.12 -19.32 -3.02
C VAL A 241 -4.98 -20.27 -2.66
N LEU A 242 -4.94 -20.75 -1.42
CA LEU A 242 -3.88 -21.64 -0.93
C LEU A 242 -3.84 -23.00 -1.63
N ALA A 243 -4.98 -23.45 -2.16
CA ALA A 243 -5.08 -24.70 -2.91
C ALA A 243 -4.58 -24.61 -4.35
N GLN A 244 -4.40 -23.40 -4.91
CA GLN A 244 -3.94 -23.24 -6.28
C GLN A 244 -2.45 -23.61 -6.41
N PRO A 245 -2.08 -24.49 -7.36
CA PRO A 245 -0.69 -24.89 -7.57
C PRO A 245 0.28 -23.72 -7.78
N LEU A 246 -0.10 -22.72 -8.59
CA LEU A 246 0.78 -21.59 -8.92
C LEU A 246 0.90 -20.59 -7.78
N THR A 247 -0.04 -20.56 -6.83
CA THR A 247 0.14 -19.82 -5.57
C THR A 247 1.36 -20.36 -4.82
N GLY A 248 1.52 -21.68 -4.72
CA GLY A 248 2.68 -22.30 -4.06
C GLY A 248 4.01 -22.12 -4.78
N ILE A 249 3.99 -21.71 -6.06
CA ILE A 249 5.19 -21.47 -6.88
C ILE A 249 5.60 -20.01 -6.83
N PHE A 250 4.66 -19.09 -7.04
CA PHE A 250 4.97 -17.67 -7.25
C PHE A 250 4.79 -16.81 -5.99
N VAL A 251 3.87 -17.16 -5.09
CA VAL A 251 3.53 -16.32 -3.94
C VAL A 251 4.44 -16.63 -2.76
N ARG A 252 5.29 -15.66 -2.41
CA ARG A 252 6.24 -15.74 -1.28
C ARG A 252 5.62 -15.37 0.06
N ARG A 253 4.57 -14.55 0.01
CA ARG A 253 3.83 -14.11 1.18
C ARG A 253 2.40 -13.82 0.79
N TYR A 254 1.45 -14.15 1.64
CA TYR A 254 0.05 -13.79 1.48
C TYR A 254 -0.51 -13.40 2.84
N ALA A 255 -0.97 -12.16 2.96
CA ALA A 255 -1.71 -11.69 4.11
C ALA A 255 -3.06 -11.09 3.69
N GLN A 256 -4.06 -11.27 4.55
CA GLN A 256 -5.33 -10.55 4.50
C GLN A 256 -5.43 -9.60 5.69
N LEU A 257 -5.79 -8.34 5.44
CA LEU A 257 -6.04 -7.32 6.44
C LEU A 257 -7.54 -7.06 6.51
N HIS A 258 -8.19 -7.38 7.63
CA HIS A 258 -9.64 -7.23 7.80
C HIS A 258 -9.98 -6.00 8.63
N ASN A 259 -10.78 -5.09 8.08
CA ASN A 259 -11.08 -3.81 8.72
C ASN A 259 -11.96 -4.00 9.97
N ILE A 260 -11.44 -3.59 11.13
CA ILE A 260 -12.14 -3.63 12.42
C ILE A 260 -12.57 -2.24 12.91
N GLY A 261 -12.30 -1.19 12.15
CA GLY A 261 -12.72 0.18 12.44
C GLY A 261 -11.67 1.20 12.02
N SER A 262 -11.79 2.42 12.55
CA SER A 262 -10.80 3.49 12.38
C SER A 262 -10.62 4.23 13.71
N THR A 263 -9.44 4.81 13.90
CA THR A 263 -9.15 5.71 15.04
C THR A 263 -9.72 7.12 14.82
N GLN A 264 -10.22 7.43 13.62
CA GLN A 264 -10.78 8.74 13.28
C GLN A 264 -11.91 8.63 12.24
N LYS A 265 -12.55 9.75 11.92
CA LYS A 265 -13.51 9.77 10.81
C LYS A 265 -12.74 9.69 9.48
N ASP A 266 -12.94 8.62 8.75
CA ASP A 266 -12.33 8.39 7.45
C ASP A 266 -13.38 7.91 6.42
N PRO A 267 -13.96 8.82 5.61
CA PRO A 267 -15.02 8.45 4.68
C PRO A 267 -14.52 7.60 3.51
N GLU A 268 -13.23 7.65 3.16
CA GLU A 268 -12.69 6.83 2.06
C GLU A 268 -12.18 5.49 2.58
N GLY A 269 -11.47 5.49 3.70
CA GLY A 269 -11.01 4.28 4.37
C GLY A 269 -12.16 3.38 4.83
N SER A 270 -13.23 3.94 5.38
CA SER A 270 -14.38 3.16 5.89
C SER A 270 -15.11 2.32 4.83
N LYS A 271 -14.90 2.62 3.54
CA LYS A 271 -15.43 1.83 2.42
C LYS A 271 -14.61 0.55 2.18
N ILE A 272 -13.38 0.48 2.67
CA ILE A 272 -12.47 -0.66 2.49
C ILE A 272 -12.77 -1.69 3.58
N ASP A 273 -13.26 -2.87 3.20
CA ASP A 273 -13.58 -3.94 4.15
C ASP A 273 -12.40 -4.88 4.39
N ALA A 274 -11.58 -5.12 3.35
CA ALA A 274 -10.32 -5.85 3.51
C ALA A 274 -9.26 -5.45 2.49
N VAL A 275 -8.01 -5.81 2.76
CA VAL A 275 -6.89 -5.72 1.83
C VAL A 275 -6.22 -7.08 1.72
N SER A 276 -5.94 -7.56 0.52
CA SER A 276 -5.04 -8.69 0.30
C SER A 276 -3.69 -8.19 -0.19
N VAL A 277 -2.61 -8.66 0.45
CA VAL A 277 -1.24 -8.34 0.05
C VAL A 277 -0.53 -9.65 -0.26
N LEU A 278 -0.28 -9.89 -1.55
CA LEU A 278 0.49 -11.03 -2.03
C LEU A 278 1.87 -10.54 -2.47
N ALA A 279 2.93 -11.20 -2.05
CA ALA A 279 4.29 -10.80 -2.37
C ALA A 279 5.01 -11.81 -3.26
N PHE A 280 5.85 -11.30 -4.16
CA PHE A 280 6.46 -12.04 -5.26
C PHE A 280 7.96 -11.74 -5.37
N ALA A 281 8.69 -12.62 -6.05
CA ALA A 281 10.12 -12.43 -6.31
C ALA A 281 10.39 -11.28 -7.28
N SER A 282 9.54 -11.17 -8.29
CA SER A 282 9.74 -10.35 -9.47
C SER A 282 8.39 -9.89 -10.04
N MET A 283 8.40 -8.92 -10.96
CA MET A 283 7.18 -8.51 -11.67
C MET A 283 6.68 -9.62 -12.59
N ASN A 284 7.57 -10.38 -13.23
CA ASN A 284 7.17 -11.46 -14.13
C ASN A 284 6.41 -12.56 -13.39
N ASP A 285 6.81 -12.89 -12.15
CA ASP A 285 6.06 -13.84 -11.31
C ASP A 285 4.63 -13.35 -11.05
N VAL A 286 4.42 -12.03 -10.90
CA VAL A 286 3.07 -11.44 -10.77
C VAL A 286 2.30 -11.61 -12.08
N GLU A 287 2.93 -11.30 -13.21
CA GLU A 287 2.29 -11.37 -14.52
C GLU A 287 1.89 -12.82 -14.88
N ASP A 288 2.79 -13.78 -14.67
CA ASP A 288 2.54 -15.21 -14.89
C ASP A 288 1.45 -15.73 -13.95
N TYR A 289 1.46 -15.28 -12.69
CA TYR A 289 0.41 -15.61 -11.72
C TYR A 289 -0.96 -15.08 -12.18
N LEU A 290 -1.05 -13.80 -12.57
CA LEU A 290 -2.30 -13.17 -13.00
C LEU A 290 -2.85 -13.69 -14.34
N LEU A 291 -2.00 -14.27 -15.19
CA LEU A 291 -2.41 -14.86 -16.47
C LEU A 291 -2.86 -16.32 -16.36
N SER A 292 -2.73 -16.92 -15.18
CA SER A 292 -2.99 -18.34 -15.00
C SER A 292 -4.47 -18.69 -14.84
N ASP A 293 -4.83 -19.93 -15.21
CA ASP A 293 -6.16 -20.49 -14.95
C ASP A 293 -6.47 -20.54 -13.44
N ASP A 294 -5.45 -20.76 -12.61
CA ASP A 294 -5.52 -20.69 -11.15
C ASP A 294 -6.03 -19.31 -10.69
N HIS A 295 -5.48 -18.24 -11.26
CA HIS A 295 -5.91 -16.88 -10.92
C HIS A 295 -7.31 -16.55 -11.45
N VAL A 296 -7.74 -17.12 -12.58
CA VAL A 296 -9.13 -16.98 -13.05
C VAL A 296 -10.12 -17.51 -11.99
N ALA A 297 -9.82 -18.64 -11.35
CA ALA A 297 -10.65 -19.18 -10.27
C ALA A 297 -10.63 -18.27 -9.02
N ILE A 298 -9.46 -17.73 -8.67
CA ILE A 298 -9.30 -16.78 -7.56
C ILE A 298 -10.09 -15.50 -7.81
N GLU A 299 -9.96 -14.91 -9.00
CA GLU A 299 -10.67 -13.69 -9.40
C GLU A 299 -12.18 -13.91 -9.40
N ALA A 300 -12.67 -15.05 -9.89
CA ALA A 300 -14.09 -15.39 -9.81
C ALA A 300 -14.59 -15.45 -8.35
N SER A 301 -13.79 -16.00 -7.43
CA SER A 301 -14.10 -16.02 -6.00
C SER A 301 -14.10 -14.61 -5.39
N GLU A 302 -13.17 -13.75 -5.77
CA GLU A 302 -13.12 -12.35 -5.31
C GLU A 302 -14.33 -11.57 -5.80
N ASN A 303 -14.65 -11.68 -7.09
CA ASN A 303 -15.80 -11.01 -7.72
C ASN A 303 -17.14 -11.45 -7.12
N ALA A 304 -17.23 -12.67 -6.59
CA ALA A 304 -18.41 -13.14 -5.87
C ALA A 304 -18.61 -12.48 -4.50
N LEU A 305 -17.61 -11.77 -3.98
CA LEU A 305 -17.63 -11.07 -2.67
C LEU A 305 -17.53 -9.54 -2.83
N ALA A 306 -16.93 -9.09 -3.93
CA ALA A 306 -16.62 -7.70 -4.21
C ALA A 306 -17.87 -6.89 -4.64
N GLY A 307 -18.02 -5.71 -4.05
CA GLY A 307 -18.86 -4.63 -4.52
C GLY A 307 -18.08 -3.60 -5.33
N ASP A 308 -18.81 -2.56 -5.74
CA ASP A 308 -18.27 -1.46 -6.54
C ASP A 308 -17.10 -0.77 -5.85
N GLY A 309 -16.05 -0.48 -6.62
CA GLY A 309 -14.88 0.23 -6.13
C GLY A 309 -13.77 -0.65 -5.58
N SER A 310 -13.88 -1.98 -5.62
CA SER A 310 -12.71 -2.85 -5.43
C SER A 310 -11.68 -2.60 -6.54
N GLU A 311 -10.39 -2.59 -6.20
CA GLU A 311 -9.31 -2.32 -7.16
C GLU A 311 -8.03 -3.05 -6.76
N TRP A 312 -7.11 -3.21 -7.69
CA TRP A 312 -5.81 -3.80 -7.39
C TRP A 312 -4.69 -3.18 -8.22
N TRP A 313 -3.48 -3.27 -7.70
CA TRP A 313 -2.28 -2.72 -8.34
C TRP A 313 -1.01 -3.37 -7.77
N THR A 314 0.06 -3.34 -8.56
CA THR A 314 1.37 -3.83 -8.12
C THR A 314 2.25 -2.73 -7.53
N ALA A 315 3.14 -3.12 -6.62
CA ALA A 315 3.97 -2.22 -5.83
C ALA A 315 5.42 -2.69 -5.70
N ILE A 316 6.37 -1.76 -5.55
CA ILE A 316 7.69 -2.03 -4.96
C ILE A 316 7.53 -1.96 -3.44
N ASN A 317 8.15 -2.92 -2.75
CA ASN A 317 8.14 -2.98 -1.30
C ASN A 317 9.44 -2.41 -0.72
N TYR A 318 9.32 -1.45 0.19
CA TYR A 318 10.42 -0.98 1.01
C TYR A 318 10.15 -1.27 2.49
N SER A 319 10.90 -2.22 3.05
CA SER A 319 10.84 -2.47 4.49
C SER A 319 11.70 -1.45 5.25
N ILE A 320 11.01 -0.59 6.00
CA ILE A 320 11.58 0.49 6.81
C ILE A 320 11.86 -0.01 8.23
N ILE A 321 10.86 -0.62 8.86
CA ILE A 321 10.99 -1.27 10.17
C ILE A 321 10.61 -2.74 10.00
N ASN A 322 11.45 -3.64 10.50
CA ASN A 322 11.11 -5.04 10.66
C ASN A 322 11.71 -5.57 11.96
N ARG A 323 10.87 -5.78 12.97
CA ARG A 323 11.25 -6.33 14.27
C ARG A 323 10.62 -7.70 14.49
N LEU A 324 10.19 -8.39 13.43
CA LEU A 324 9.61 -9.73 13.51
C LEU A 324 10.64 -10.75 13.02
N ALA A 325 10.91 -11.78 13.83
CA ALA A 325 11.59 -13.00 13.39
C ALA A 325 10.60 -13.86 12.57
N PRO A 326 11.07 -14.78 11.69
CA PRO A 326 10.34 -15.20 10.50
C PRO A 326 8.87 -15.48 10.75
N GLU A 327 7.99 -14.92 9.91
CA GLU A 327 6.55 -14.99 10.14
C GLU A 327 6.07 -16.42 10.37
N VAL A 328 5.02 -16.54 11.17
CA VAL A 328 4.28 -17.79 11.33
C VAL A 328 2.85 -17.55 10.85
N PRO A 329 2.18 -18.58 10.30
CA PRO A 329 0.79 -18.46 9.92
C PRO A 329 -0.09 -18.05 11.11
N THR A 330 -1.03 -17.16 10.85
CA THR A 330 -2.04 -16.75 11.83
C THR A 330 -3.09 -17.86 11.99
N ALA A 331 -3.58 -18.08 13.21
CA ALA A 331 -4.70 -18.99 13.46
C ALA A 331 -6.03 -18.38 12.97
N ILE A 332 -6.85 -19.16 12.26
CA ILE A 332 -8.15 -18.77 11.67
C ILE A 332 -9.32 -19.41 12.44
#